data_AF-A0AAX2LFL8-F1
#
_entry.id   AF-A0AAX2LFL8-F1
#
_cell.length_a   1.000
_cell.length_b   1.000
_cell.length_c   1.000
_cell.angle_alpha   90.00
_cell.angle_beta   90.00
_cell.angle_gamma   90.00
#
_symmetry.space_group_name_H-M   'P 1'
#
loop_
_entity.id
_entity.type
_entity.pdbx_description
1 polymer ?
#
loop_
_entity_poly.entity_id
_entity_poly.type
_entity_poly.pdbx_seq_one_letter_code
_entity_poly.pdbx_strand_id
1 'polypeptide(L)'
;MKRQSNIRRLCHQALAATLITGSLMGTGLLGNKVVYGSVSTDAERIEKAKQEAEKSKTALEAQKQKLEQEIKQATEAKTEAEQKLKELQESSMKNDTAAQQLKKEKEALEAKLQDLQKQANEKTTEIEKLKQELENNKNNSGQLNQKEKELQEQLNKVQEELKQKEMELEKAKEQLKQEQKPHEGGGDSDTSKTRITELEQQVQTLTKEKENLSSTLESTKAQLSETQAKLSEAQKQLTAAQEKLTTLEAEKAALQQQVDTISKQLSEARDLSEKEKAALQEQINKLKAEIEQKTKEIEALKQGMQSHQGQEKPKDPKAPEAPKDPKVPEDPKTPEKKDQQQTPEKRSIPWTALTPAKPIDTTKAPKSSAPSSQTGVATPKKQLPATGDTATPSFFIAAAMAVLASVGVQTRSPRRKKD
;
A
#
# COMPACT_ATOMS: atom_id res chain seq x y z
N MET A 1 12.35 -37.06 -47.06
CA MET A 1 13.76 -37.51 -47.21
C MET A 1 14.17 -37.44 -48.69
N LYS A 2 15.08 -36.53 -49.09
CA LYS A 2 15.50 -36.36 -50.51
C LYS A 2 16.90 -36.96 -50.79
N ARG A 3 17.14 -38.26 -50.50
CA ARG A 3 18.52 -38.83 -50.51
C ARG A 3 18.72 -40.23 -51.16
N GLN A 4 17.83 -40.73 -52.03
CA GLN A 4 18.14 -41.87 -52.93
C GLN A 4 17.88 -41.62 -54.43
N SER A 5 17.58 -40.37 -54.84
CA SER A 5 17.31 -40.04 -56.26
C SER A 5 18.56 -39.97 -57.14
N ASN A 6 19.77 -39.83 -56.57
CA ASN A 6 20.95 -39.42 -57.34
C ASN A 6 21.79 -40.62 -57.83
N ILE A 7 21.79 -41.73 -57.09
CA ILE A 7 22.80 -42.79 -57.29
C ILE A 7 22.51 -43.67 -58.51
N ARG A 8 21.24 -43.86 -58.92
CA ARG A 8 20.92 -44.57 -60.18
C ARG A 8 20.97 -43.70 -61.45
N ARG A 9 21.11 -42.38 -61.36
CA ARG A 9 21.31 -41.53 -62.56
C ARG A 9 22.76 -41.54 -63.06
N LEU A 10 23.74 -41.81 -62.19
CA LEU A 10 25.16 -41.82 -62.57
C LEU A 10 25.54 -43.04 -63.45
N CYS A 11 25.02 -44.23 -63.14
CA CYS A 11 25.41 -45.48 -63.82
C CYS A 11 24.96 -45.61 -65.29
N HIS A 12 24.13 -44.70 -65.81
CA HIS A 12 23.80 -44.64 -67.24
C HIS A 12 24.38 -43.41 -67.96
N GLN A 13 25.03 -42.49 -67.24
CA GLN A 13 25.88 -41.48 -67.88
C GLN A 13 27.34 -41.96 -67.98
N ALA A 14 27.78 -42.82 -67.06
CA ALA A 14 29.10 -43.46 -67.08
C ALA A 14 29.33 -44.46 -68.24
N LEU A 15 28.28 -44.90 -68.94
CA LEU A 15 28.37 -45.85 -70.06
C LEU A 15 28.21 -45.18 -71.46
N ALA A 16 28.06 -43.85 -71.50
CA ALA A 16 27.97 -43.06 -72.73
C ALA A 16 29.22 -42.19 -72.99
N ALA A 17 30.10 -42.05 -72.00
CA ALA A 17 31.32 -41.22 -72.06
C ALA A 17 32.58 -41.98 -72.50
N THR A 18 32.43 -43.22 -73.00
CA THR A 18 33.53 -44.13 -73.36
C THR A 18 33.44 -44.65 -74.80
N LEU A 19 32.84 -43.86 -75.72
CA LEU A 19 32.70 -44.20 -77.14
C LEU A 19 33.13 -43.10 -78.13
N ILE A 20 33.49 -41.89 -77.66
CA ILE A 20 33.91 -40.78 -78.53
C ILE A 20 35.09 -40.00 -77.91
N THR A 21 36.31 -40.53 -78.08
CA THR A 21 37.66 -39.86 -78.16
C THR A 21 38.73 -40.90 -77.78
N GLY A 22 39.67 -41.31 -78.63
CA GLY A 22 39.75 -41.30 -80.10
C GLY A 22 40.20 -42.71 -80.57
N SER A 23 40.09 -43.12 -81.85
CA SER A 23 40.33 -42.37 -83.10
C SER A 23 41.80 -42.03 -83.37
N LEU A 24 42.71 -42.96 -83.04
CA LEU A 24 44.06 -43.11 -83.61
C LEU A 24 44.51 -44.56 -83.29
N MET A 25 45.01 -45.41 -84.20
CA MET A 25 45.31 -45.26 -85.63
C MET A 25 44.57 -46.31 -86.47
N GLY A 26 44.23 -45.96 -87.71
CA GLY A 26 43.92 -46.92 -88.78
C GLY A 26 45.07 -47.00 -89.79
N THR A 27 45.12 -48.10 -90.54
CA THR A 27 45.89 -48.31 -91.79
C THR A 27 47.40 -47.99 -91.75
N GLY A 28 48.23 -49.04 -91.61
CA GLY A 28 49.70 -48.93 -91.65
C GLY A 28 50.39 -50.29 -91.77
N LEU A 29 50.00 -51.11 -92.74
CA LEU A 29 50.47 -52.49 -92.87
C LEU A 29 51.84 -52.55 -93.57
N LEU A 30 52.94 -52.31 -92.83
CA LEU A 30 54.33 -52.69 -93.19
C LEU A 30 55.33 -52.31 -92.06
N GLY A 31 55.98 -53.30 -91.45
CA GLY A 31 57.22 -53.10 -90.66
C GLY A 31 57.07 -52.96 -89.13
N ASN A 32 58.01 -53.59 -88.41
CA ASN A 32 58.07 -53.61 -86.94
C ASN A 32 58.37 -52.24 -86.31
N LYS A 33 57.45 -51.72 -85.49
CA LYS A 33 57.66 -51.49 -84.04
C LYS A 33 56.41 -50.93 -83.36
N VAL A 34 55.83 -51.67 -82.41
CA VAL A 34 54.95 -51.09 -81.40
C VAL A 34 55.81 -50.29 -80.44
N VAL A 35 55.66 -48.96 -80.44
CA VAL A 35 56.22 -48.12 -79.38
C VAL A 35 55.33 -48.28 -78.15
N TYR A 36 55.63 -49.29 -77.34
CA TYR A 36 55.10 -49.37 -75.98
C TYR A 36 55.53 -48.09 -75.24
N GLY A 37 54.56 -47.32 -74.75
CA GLY A 37 54.81 -46.40 -73.65
C GLY A 37 55.37 -47.20 -72.47
N SER A 38 56.31 -46.65 -71.71
CA SER A 38 56.93 -47.43 -70.64
C SER A 38 55.88 -47.82 -69.61
N VAL A 39 55.72 -49.13 -69.40
CA VAL A 39 54.88 -49.68 -68.34
C VAL A 39 55.32 -49.14 -66.97
N SER A 40 56.60 -48.78 -66.80
CA SER A 40 57.06 -48.08 -65.58
C SER A 40 56.48 -46.68 -65.46
N THR A 41 56.38 -45.89 -66.54
CA THR A 41 55.87 -44.51 -66.47
C THR A 41 54.37 -44.45 -66.17
N ASP A 42 53.59 -45.43 -66.63
CA ASP A 42 52.17 -45.51 -66.26
C ASP A 42 51.97 -46.17 -64.89
N ALA A 43 52.83 -47.11 -64.47
CA ALA A 43 52.86 -47.61 -63.09
C ALA A 43 53.19 -46.47 -62.09
N GLU A 44 54.20 -45.64 -62.37
CA GLU A 44 54.55 -44.47 -61.55
C GLU A 44 53.39 -43.46 -61.45
N ARG A 45 52.62 -43.26 -62.53
CA ARG A 45 51.43 -42.40 -62.54
C ARG A 45 50.32 -42.99 -61.66
N ILE A 46 50.06 -44.29 -61.78
CA ILE A 46 49.08 -45.01 -60.95
C ILE A 46 49.51 -44.97 -59.47
N GLU A 47 50.80 -45.14 -59.18
CA GLU A 47 51.31 -45.09 -57.81
C GLU A 47 51.26 -43.69 -57.20
N LYS A 48 51.60 -42.63 -57.96
CA LYS A 48 51.40 -41.24 -57.54
C LYS A 48 49.92 -40.93 -57.29
N ALA A 49 49.03 -41.31 -58.21
CA ALA A 49 47.59 -41.16 -58.03
C ALA A 49 47.05 -41.92 -56.80
N LYS A 50 47.59 -43.11 -56.51
CA LYS A 50 47.25 -43.89 -55.31
C LYS A 50 47.74 -43.21 -54.02
N GLN A 51 48.97 -42.67 -54.02
CA GLN A 51 49.50 -41.91 -52.88
C GLN A 51 48.72 -40.62 -52.65
N GLU A 52 48.30 -39.92 -53.72
CA GLU A 52 47.45 -38.73 -53.65
C GLU A 52 46.03 -39.07 -53.18
N ALA A 53 45.47 -40.20 -53.62
CA ALA A 53 44.19 -40.70 -53.14
C ALA A 53 44.23 -41.02 -51.63
N GLU A 54 45.24 -41.73 -51.14
CA GLU A 54 45.38 -42.01 -49.70
C GLU A 54 45.65 -40.75 -48.86
N LYS A 55 46.42 -39.77 -49.39
CA LYS A 55 46.56 -38.43 -48.78
C LYS A 55 45.22 -37.69 -48.73
N SER A 56 44.42 -37.74 -49.80
CA SER A 56 43.08 -37.11 -49.80
C SER A 56 42.13 -37.79 -48.83
N LYS A 57 42.16 -39.14 -48.74
CA LYS A 57 41.32 -39.95 -47.86
C LYS A 57 41.63 -39.70 -46.39
N THR A 58 42.92 -39.70 -46.02
CA THR A 58 43.36 -39.37 -44.66
C THR A 58 43.05 -37.91 -44.28
N ALA A 59 43.16 -36.96 -45.21
CA ALA A 59 42.71 -35.58 -44.99
C ALA A 59 41.18 -35.46 -44.82
N LEU A 60 40.39 -36.20 -45.60
CA LEU A 60 38.93 -36.24 -45.50
C LEU A 60 38.47 -36.92 -44.20
N GLU A 61 39.17 -37.95 -43.75
CA GLU A 61 38.92 -38.63 -42.48
C GLU A 61 39.27 -37.74 -41.27
N ALA A 62 40.37 -36.99 -41.34
CA ALA A 62 40.69 -35.95 -40.34
C ALA A 62 39.67 -34.81 -40.33
N GLN A 63 39.20 -34.34 -41.50
CA GLN A 63 38.12 -33.35 -41.60
C GLN A 63 36.81 -33.88 -41.02
N LYS A 64 36.46 -35.15 -41.29
CA LYS A 64 35.29 -35.81 -40.70
C LYS A 64 35.40 -35.85 -39.18
N GLN A 65 36.52 -36.32 -38.62
CA GLN A 65 36.73 -36.37 -37.17
C GLN A 65 36.62 -34.97 -36.52
N LYS A 66 37.16 -33.93 -37.18
CA LYS A 66 37.05 -32.54 -36.73
C LYS A 66 35.61 -32.03 -36.74
N LEU A 67 34.84 -32.28 -37.80
CA LEU A 67 33.41 -31.92 -37.87
C LEU A 67 32.57 -32.72 -36.85
N GLU A 68 32.91 -33.98 -36.61
CA GLU A 68 32.25 -34.85 -35.64
C GLU A 68 32.52 -34.37 -34.19
N GLN A 69 33.72 -33.86 -33.91
CA GLN A 69 34.06 -33.17 -32.65
C GLN A 69 33.36 -31.80 -32.51
N GLU A 70 33.34 -30.98 -33.55
CA GLU A 70 32.67 -29.67 -33.55
C GLU A 70 31.16 -29.81 -33.35
N ILE A 71 30.53 -30.80 -34.00
CA ILE A 71 29.11 -31.13 -33.78
C ILE A 71 28.87 -31.61 -32.35
N LYS A 72 29.76 -32.44 -31.79
CA LYS A 72 29.65 -32.87 -30.39
C LYS A 72 29.66 -31.67 -29.44
N GLN A 73 30.66 -30.79 -29.55
CA GLN A 73 30.78 -29.58 -28.73
C GLN A 73 29.57 -28.65 -28.91
N ALA A 74 29.09 -28.47 -30.14
CA ALA A 74 27.89 -27.67 -30.40
C ALA A 74 26.63 -28.30 -29.78
N THR A 75 26.48 -29.64 -29.79
CA THR A 75 25.36 -30.31 -29.12
C THR A 75 25.45 -30.22 -27.59
N GLU A 76 26.64 -30.33 -27.00
CA GLU A 76 26.85 -30.16 -25.55
C GLU A 76 26.49 -28.74 -25.11
N ALA A 77 26.98 -27.72 -25.82
CA ALA A 77 26.63 -26.31 -25.58
C ALA A 77 25.12 -26.04 -25.76
N LYS A 78 24.47 -26.68 -26.75
CA LYS A 78 23.01 -26.59 -26.93
C LYS A 78 22.26 -27.19 -25.74
N THR A 79 22.67 -28.36 -25.24
CA THR A 79 22.02 -28.97 -24.06
C THR A 79 22.22 -28.13 -22.80
N GLU A 80 23.38 -27.50 -22.61
CA GLU A 80 23.62 -26.58 -21.50
C GLU A 80 22.74 -25.32 -21.59
N ALA A 81 22.58 -24.75 -22.79
CA ALA A 81 21.69 -23.62 -23.02
C ALA A 81 20.20 -23.99 -22.81
N GLU A 82 19.78 -25.18 -23.25
CA GLU A 82 18.41 -25.69 -23.01
C GLU A 82 18.14 -25.94 -21.52
N GLN A 83 19.13 -26.42 -20.76
CA GLN A 83 19.02 -26.55 -19.31
C GLN A 83 18.88 -25.17 -18.64
N LYS A 84 19.76 -24.20 -18.96
CA LYS A 84 19.67 -22.82 -18.44
C LYS A 84 18.34 -22.15 -18.78
N LEU A 85 17.80 -22.39 -19.98
CA LEU A 85 16.47 -21.90 -20.37
C LEU A 85 15.37 -22.50 -19.47
N LYS A 86 15.45 -23.81 -19.15
CA LYS A 86 14.49 -24.47 -18.26
C LYS A 86 14.58 -23.95 -16.82
N GLU A 87 15.80 -23.78 -16.30
CA GLU A 87 16.04 -23.22 -14.96
C GLU A 87 15.48 -21.78 -14.84
N LEU A 88 15.64 -20.96 -15.89
CA LEU A 88 15.03 -19.63 -15.97
C LEU A 88 13.50 -19.67 -16.15
N GLN A 89 12.93 -20.66 -16.84
CA GLN A 89 11.47 -20.86 -16.89
C GLN A 89 10.90 -21.24 -15.53
N GLU A 90 11.57 -22.13 -14.79
CA GLU A 90 11.18 -22.49 -13.41
C GLU A 90 11.36 -21.31 -12.44
N SER A 91 12.37 -20.46 -12.65
CA SER A 91 12.53 -19.19 -11.93
C SER A 91 11.42 -18.19 -12.29
N SER A 92 11.03 -18.09 -13.57
CA SER A 92 9.92 -17.23 -14.01
C SER A 92 8.62 -17.62 -13.31
N MET A 93 8.24 -18.90 -13.31
CA MET A 93 6.99 -19.35 -12.66
C MET A 93 6.97 -19.10 -11.15
N LYS A 94 8.13 -19.18 -10.47
CA LYS A 94 8.26 -18.80 -9.05
C LYS A 94 8.07 -17.30 -8.87
N ASN A 95 8.63 -16.48 -9.77
CA ASN A 95 8.48 -15.02 -9.73
C ASN A 95 7.09 -14.54 -10.16
N ASP A 96 6.38 -15.27 -11.03
CA ASP A 96 4.96 -15.05 -11.34
C ASP A 96 4.09 -15.33 -10.10
N THR A 97 4.42 -16.38 -9.35
CA THR A 97 3.75 -16.69 -8.07
C THR A 97 4.01 -15.59 -7.02
N ALA A 98 5.27 -15.14 -6.89
CA ALA A 98 5.62 -14.01 -6.04
C ALA A 98 4.94 -12.71 -6.48
N ALA A 99 4.84 -12.43 -7.78
CA ALA A 99 4.15 -11.27 -8.33
C ALA A 99 2.63 -11.31 -8.08
N GLN A 100 1.99 -12.49 -8.09
CA GLN A 100 0.60 -12.64 -7.67
C GLN A 100 0.41 -12.39 -6.17
N GLN A 101 1.39 -12.77 -5.34
CA GLN A 101 1.35 -12.48 -3.90
C GLN A 101 1.57 -10.99 -3.61
N LEU A 102 2.60 -10.37 -4.19
CA LEU A 102 2.83 -8.93 -4.15
C LEU A 102 1.63 -8.13 -4.65
N LYS A 103 0.88 -8.61 -5.65
CA LYS A 103 -0.36 -7.99 -6.11
C LYS A 103 -1.45 -8.00 -5.03
N LYS A 104 -1.63 -9.11 -4.30
CA LYS A 104 -2.58 -9.19 -3.17
C LYS A 104 -2.16 -8.33 -1.98
N GLU A 105 -0.86 -8.31 -1.68
CA GLU A 105 -0.29 -7.48 -0.63
C GLU A 105 -0.43 -5.98 -0.96
N LYS A 106 -0.21 -5.59 -2.23
CA LYS A 106 -0.51 -4.25 -2.75
C LYS A 106 -1.99 -3.90 -2.61
N GLU A 107 -2.91 -4.77 -3.05
CA GLU A 107 -4.35 -4.56 -2.93
C GLU A 107 -4.78 -4.38 -1.46
N ALA A 108 -4.18 -5.14 -0.53
CA ALA A 108 -4.41 -5.01 0.91
C ALA A 108 -3.82 -3.73 1.51
N LEU A 109 -2.68 -3.24 1.01
CA LEU A 109 -2.08 -1.96 1.41
C LEU A 109 -2.86 -0.76 0.86
N GLU A 110 -3.35 -0.83 -0.39
CA GLU A 110 -4.23 0.19 -0.98
C GLU A 110 -5.56 0.29 -0.21
N ALA A 111 -6.15 -0.84 0.18
CA ALA A 111 -7.35 -0.87 1.02
C ALA A 111 -7.10 -0.27 2.43
N LYS A 112 -5.95 -0.57 3.06
CA LYS A 112 -5.56 0.04 4.34
C LYS A 112 -5.32 1.54 4.21
N LEU A 113 -4.71 2.01 3.12
CA LEU A 113 -4.48 3.43 2.86
C LEU A 113 -5.82 4.17 2.73
N GLN A 114 -6.78 3.62 1.98
CA GLN A 114 -8.13 4.18 1.87
C GLN A 114 -8.85 4.26 3.23
N ASP A 115 -8.75 3.23 4.07
CA ASP A 115 -9.40 3.24 5.39
C ASP A 115 -8.72 4.24 6.36
N LEU A 116 -7.39 4.27 6.42
CA LEU A 116 -6.65 5.28 7.21
C LEU A 116 -6.95 6.71 6.74
N GLN A 117 -7.06 6.94 5.44
CA GLN A 117 -7.42 8.24 4.87
C GLN A 117 -8.88 8.61 5.18
N LYS A 118 -9.80 7.63 5.19
CA LYS A 118 -11.18 7.82 5.68
C LYS A 118 -11.19 8.19 7.17
N GLN A 119 -10.47 7.47 8.02
CA GLN A 119 -10.36 7.77 9.45
C GLN A 119 -9.78 9.18 9.68
N ALA A 120 -8.74 9.57 8.94
CA ALA A 120 -8.15 10.91 9.03
C ALA A 120 -9.13 12.02 8.61
N ASN A 121 -9.99 11.77 7.62
CA ASN A 121 -11.07 12.69 7.24
C ASN A 121 -12.15 12.77 8.32
N GLU A 122 -12.62 11.64 8.85
CA GLU A 122 -13.61 11.58 9.93
C GLU A 122 -13.12 12.36 11.17
N LYS A 123 -11.87 12.09 11.61
CA LYS A 123 -11.18 12.82 12.68
C LYS A 123 -11.02 14.30 12.40
N THR A 124 -10.80 14.70 11.14
CA THR A 124 -10.77 16.12 10.76
C THR A 124 -12.11 16.81 11.01
N THR A 125 -13.24 16.17 10.65
CA THR A 125 -14.57 16.75 10.93
C THR A 125 -14.93 16.76 12.41
N GLU A 126 -14.37 15.84 13.22
CA GLU A 126 -14.50 15.82 14.68
C GLU A 126 -13.75 17.01 15.31
N ILE A 127 -12.51 17.27 14.85
CA ILE A 127 -11.70 18.43 15.26
C ILE A 127 -12.38 19.76 14.90
N GLU A 128 -12.98 19.89 13.71
CA GLU A 128 -13.69 21.10 13.30
C GLU A 128 -14.92 21.38 14.18
N LYS A 129 -15.73 20.36 14.48
CA LYS A 129 -16.87 20.48 15.41
C LYS A 129 -16.42 20.89 16.81
N LEU A 130 -15.37 20.26 17.35
CA LEU A 130 -14.84 20.60 18.67
C LEU A 130 -14.24 22.02 18.72
N LYS A 131 -13.67 22.54 17.63
CA LYS A 131 -13.25 23.95 17.54
C LYS A 131 -14.45 24.90 17.57
N GLN A 132 -15.56 24.54 16.93
CA GLN A 132 -16.80 25.32 17.00
C GLN A 132 -17.45 25.26 18.39
N GLU A 133 -17.47 24.10 19.04
CA GLU A 133 -17.95 23.93 20.42
C GLU A 133 -17.09 24.71 21.44
N LEU A 134 -15.76 24.69 21.30
CA LEU A 134 -14.83 25.47 22.11
C LEU A 134 -15.11 26.97 22.01
N GLU A 135 -15.27 27.50 20.79
CA GLU A 135 -15.53 28.93 20.59
C GLU A 135 -16.92 29.31 21.11
N ASN A 136 -17.95 28.46 20.93
CA ASN A 136 -19.27 28.66 21.54
C ASN A 136 -19.21 28.70 23.08
N ASN A 137 -18.53 27.74 23.71
CA ASN A 137 -18.37 27.68 25.17
C ASN A 137 -17.57 28.87 25.72
N LYS A 138 -16.54 29.31 25.00
CA LYS A 138 -15.74 30.50 25.31
C LYS A 138 -16.58 31.78 25.26
N ASN A 139 -17.44 31.94 24.26
CA ASN A 139 -18.36 33.09 24.17
C ASN A 139 -19.45 33.05 25.26
N ASN A 140 -20.02 31.88 25.55
CA ASN A 140 -20.96 31.69 26.66
C ASN A 140 -20.32 32.00 28.03
N SER A 141 -19.10 31.52 28.28
CA SER A 141 -18.32 31.85 29.48
C SER A 141 -18.06 33.35 29.61
N GLY A 142 -17.74 34.04 28.51
CA GLY A 142 -17.61 35.51 28.47
C GLY A 142 -18.89 36.24 28.87
N GLN A 143 -20.05 35.82 28.35
CA GLN A 143 -21.36 36.38 28.70
C GLN A 143 -21.73 36.12 30.16
N LEU A 144 -21.47 34.92 30.69
CA LEU A 144 -21.68 34.58 32.09
C LEU A 144 -20.79 35.43 33.02
N ASN A 145 -19.53 35.67 32.66
CA ASN A 145 -18.58 36.49 33.42
C ASN A 145 -19.00 37.97 33.44
N GLN A 146 -19.57 38.49 32.34
CA GLN A 146 -20.17 39.82 32.33
C GLN A 146 -21.40 39.88 33.24
N LYS A 147 -22.32 38.90 33.15
CA LYS A 147 -23.52 38.85 34.00
C LYS A 147 -23.17 38.70 35.49
N GLU A 148 -22.12 37.96 35.83
CA GLU A 148 -21.61 37.85 37.21
C GLU A 148 -21.22 39.22 37.77
N LYS A 149 -20.51 40.05 36.98
CA LYS A 149 -20.16 41.43 37.37
C LYS A 149 -21.38 42.33 37.51
N GLU A 150 -22.30 42.29 36.55
CA GLU A 150 -23.54 43.09 36.60
C GLU A 150 -24.39 42.74 37.84
N LEU A 151 -24.48 41.46 38.20
CA LEU A 151 -25.14 41.02 39.44
C LEU A 151 -24.35 41.41 40.71
N GLN A 152 -23.02 41.37 40.68
CA GLN A 152 -22.17 41.80 41.79
C GLN A 152 -22.33 43.31 42.07
N GLU A 153 -22.40 44.14 41.02
CA GLU A 153 -22.65 45.59 41.12
C GLU A 153 -24.07 45.89 41.63
N GLN A 154 -25.09 45.18 41.13
CA GLN A 154 -26.46 45.30 41.64
C GLN A 154 -26.57 44.90 43.12
N LEU A 155 -25.94 43.80 43.52
CA LEU A 155 -25.93 43.32 44.90
C LEU A 155 -25.28 44.34 45.85
N ASN A 156 -24.15 44.94 45.45
CA ASN A 156 -23.51 46.02 46.21
C ASN A 156 -24.46 47.23 46.36
N LYS A 157 -25.08 47.68 45.26
CA LYS A 157 -25.99 48.83 45.24
C LYS A 157 -27.23 48.62 46.14
N VAL A 158 -27.89 47.47 46.04
CA VAL A 158 -29.03 47.12 46.90
C VAL A 158 -28.61 47.03 48.37
N GLN A 159 -27.40 46.54 48.66
CA GLN A 159 -26.86 46.46 50.02
C GLN A 159 -26.47 47.84 50.60
N GLU A 160 -26.15 48.84 49.77
CA GLU A 160 -25.98 50.24 50.20
C GLU A 160 -27.33 50.94 50.44
N GLU A 161 -28.28 50.79 49.51
CA GLU A 161 -29.65 51.34 49.64
C GLU A 161 -30.35 50.80 50.90
N LEU A 162 -30.20 49.50 51.18
CA LEU A 162 -30.76 48.88 52.39
C LEU A 162 -30.16 49.49 53.67
N LYS A 163 -28.84 49.71 53.73
CA LYS A 163 -28.18 50.38 54.88
C LYS A 163 -28.65 51.82 55.06
N GLN A 164 -28.85 52.55 53.97
CA GLN A 164 -29.39 53.92 54.02
C GLN A 164 -30.81 53.92 54.59
N LYS A 165 -31.67 53.00 54.10
CA LYS A 165 -33.04 52.84 54.58
C LYS A 165 -33.14 52.37 56.03
N GLU A 166 -32.21 51.55 56.50
CA GLU A 166 -32.09 51.21 57.93
C GLU A 166 -31.77 52.44 58.80
N MET A 167 -30.87 53.32 58.35
CA MET A 167 -30.56 54.56 59.06
C MET A 167 -31.71 55.58 59.03
N GLU A 168 -32.48 55.66 57.94
CA GLU A 168 -33.71 56.47 57.88
C GLU A 168 -34.78 55.94 58.84
N LEU A 169 -35.03 54.62 58.81
CA LEU A 169 -36.01 53.95 59.66
C LEU A 169 -35.72 54.18 61.15
N GLU A 170 -34.47 54.05 61.58
CA GLU A 170 -34.12 54.20 63.00
C GLU A 170 -34.19 55.65 63.47
N LYS A 171 -33.85 56.63 62.60
CA LYS A 171 -34.08 58.06 62.87
C LYS A 171 -35.57 58.39 63.04
N ALA A 172 -36.42 57.87 62.15
CA ALA A 172 -37.86 58.11 62.20
C ALA A 172 -38.49 57.50 63.47
N LYS A 173 -38.09 56.29 63.87
CA LYS A 173 -38.50 55.69 65.16
C LYS A 173 -38.05 56.50 66.37
N GLU A 174 -36.82 57.03 66.37
CA GLU A 174 -36.31 57.79 67.51
C GLU A 174 -36.99 59.17 67.62
N GLN A 175 -37.34 59.79 66.49
CA GLN A 175 -38.20 60.98 66.46
C GLN A 175 -39.61 60.67 67.00
N LEU A 176 -40.22 59.55 66.57
CA LEU A 176 -41.52 59.10 67.07
C LEU A 176 -41.51 58.89 68.60
N LYS A 177 -40.47 58.25 69.16
CA LYS A 177 -40.31 58.10 70.63
C LYS A 177 -40.14 59.44 71.36
N GLN A 178 -39.61 60.48 70.72
CA GLN A 178 -39.46 61.80 71.34
C GLN A 178 -40.80 62.55 71.35
N GLU A 179 -41.52 62.55 70.23
CA GLU A 179 -42.85 63.17 70.09
C GLU A 179 -43.92 62.48 70.98
N GLN A 180 -43.76 61.17 71.24
CA GLN A 180 -44.63 60.40 72.14
C GLN A 180 -44.35 60.59 73.65
N LYS A 181 -43.37 61.41 74.06
CA LYS A 181 -43.15 61.71 75.49
C LYS A 181 -44.22 62.67 76.01
N PRO A 182 -44.72 62.49 77.25
CA PRO A 182 -45.65 63.45 77.84
C PRO A 182 -44.96 64.79 78.09
N HIS A 183 -45.36 65.83 77.36
CA HIS A 183 -44.96 67.21 77.65
C HIS A 183 -45.77 67.74 78.85
N GLU A 184 -45.08 68.09 79.95
CA GLU A 184 -45.70 68.69 81.15
C GLU A 184 -46.07 70.18 80.98
N GLY A 185 -45.89 70.74 79.78
CA GLY A 185 -46.34 72.08 79.40
C GLY A 185 -47.47 72.01 78.38
N GLY A 186 -48.49 72.85 78.52
CA GLY A 186 -49.70 72.88 77.69
C GLY A 186 -49.48 73.38 76.25
N GLY A 187 -48.75 72.60 75.45
CA GLY A 187 -48.63 72.80 74.00
C GLY A 187 -49.85 72.31 73.22
N ASP A 188 -49.91 72.67 71.93
CA ASP A 188 -51.04 72.36 71.05
C ASP A 188 -51.12 70.86 70.72
N SER A 189 -51.97 70.16 71.47
CA SER A 189 -52.13 68.70 71.43
C SER A 189 -52.44 68.14 70.05
N ASP A 190 -53.11 68.88 69.17
CA ASP A 190 -53.50 68.38 67.85
C ASP A 190 -52.36 68.46 66.83
N THR A 191 -51.37 69.35 67.04
CA THR A 191 -50.16 69.39 66.21
C THR A 191 -49.27 68.16 66.44
N SER A 192 -48.94 67.82 67.68
CA SER A 192 -48.16 66.61 68.00
C SER A 192 -48.90 65.32 67.63
N LYS A 193 -50.23 65.23 67.76
CA LYS A 193 -51.00 64.08 67.23
C LYS A 193 -50.81 63.92 65.72
N THR A 194 -50.89 65.02 64.97
CA THR A 194 -50.70 65.01 63.52
C THR A 194 -49.27 64.62 63.15
N ARG A 195 -48.27 65.06 63.93
CA ARG A 195 -46.87 64.69 63.73
C ARG A 195 -46.57 63.22 64.06
N ILE A 196 -47.22 62.68 65.09
CA ILE A 196 -47.15 61.25 65.45
C ILE A 196 -47.70 60.38 64.31
N THR A 197 -48.88 60.68 63.77
CA THR A 197 -49.46 59.87 62.68
C THR A 197 -48.65 59.95 61.38
N GLU A 198 -48.06 61.11 61.06
CA GLU A 198 -47.13 61.27 59.94
C GLU A 198 -45.87 60.40 60.12
N LEU A 199 -45.25 60.43 61.31
CA LEU A 199 -44.07 59.62 61.64
C LEU A 199 -44.39 58.12 61.67
N GLU A 200 -45.56 57.71 62.17
CA GLU A 200 -46.03 56.32 62.12
C GLU A 200 -46.20 55.83 60.66
N GLN A 201 -46.79 56.66 59.79
CA GLN A 201 -46.92 56.36 58.37
C GLN A 201 -45.55 56.28 57.67
N GLN A 202 -44.60 57.16 58.03
CA GLN A 202 -43.24 57.12 57.50
C GLN A 202 -42.48 55.84 57.95
N VAL A 203 -42.55 55.48 59.23
CA VAL A 203 -41.95 54.23 59.76
C VAL A 203 -42.56 53.01 59.08
N GLN A 204 -43.89 52.97 58.88
CA GLN A 204 -44.55 51.86 58.20
C GLN A 204 -44.15 51.76 56.71
N THR A 205 -43.90 52.90 56.05
CA THR A 205 -43.43 52.95 54.65
C THR A 205 -41.98 52.47 54.53
N LEU A 206 -41.08 53.00 55.36
CA LEU A 206 -39.67 52.59 55.42
C LEU A 206 -39.49 51.12 55.80
N THR A 207 -40.39 50.56 56.61
CA THR A 207 -40.42 49.12 56.93
C THR A 207 -40.70 48.28 55.68
N LYS A 208 -41.73 48.65 54.89
CA LYS A 208 -42.06 47.97 53.62
C LYS A 208 -40.95 48.12 52.57
N GLU A 209 -40.32 49.29 52.48
CA GLU A 209 -39.15 49.51 51.61
C GLU A 209 -37.98 48.60 51.99
N LYS A 210 -37.68 48.47 53.30
CA LYS A 210 -36.65 47.55 53.81
C LYS A 210 -36.97 46.08 53.49
N GLU A 211 -38.21 45.65 53.68
CA GLU A 211 -38.65 44.28 53.36
C GLU A 211 -38.47 43.96 51.87
N ASN A 212 -38.87 44.88 50.98
CA ASN A 212 -38.71 44.75 49.53
C ASN A 212 -37.22 44.72 49.11
N LEU A 213 -36.38 45.59 49.67
CA LEU A 213 -34.93 45.59 49.40
C LEU A 213 -34.26 44.30 49.91
N SER A 214 -34.66 43.80 51.08
CA SER A 214 -34.17 42.53 51.63
C SER A 214 -34.51 41.33 50.74
N SER A 215 -35.75 41.28 50.23
CA SER A 215 -36.18 40.27 49.26
C SER A 215 -35.38 40.35 47.95
N THR A 216 -35.11 41.57 47.48
CA THR A 216 -34.29 41.84 46.28
C THR A 216 -32.83 41.41 46.47
N LEU A 217 -32.27 41.61 47.67
CA LEU A 217 -30.91 41.21 48.02
C LEU A 217 -30.75 39.69 48.00
N GLU A 218 -31.65 38.93 48.63
CA GLU A 218 -31.56 37.46 48.58
C GLU A 218 -31.85 36.90 47.17
N SER A 219 -32.72 37.55 46.37
CA SER A 219 -32.97 37.16 44.98
C SER A 219 -31.74 37.37 44.08
N THR A 220 -31.09 38.54 44.15
CA THR A 220 -29.88 38.83 43.37
C THR A 220 -28.69 37.95 43.79
N LYS A 221 -28.54 37.70 45.10
CA LYS A 221 -27.56 36.76 45.67
C LYS A 221 -27.76 35.32 45.20
N ALA A 222 -29.01 34.86 45.06
CA ALA A 222 -29.32 33.55 44.49
C ALA A 222 -28.96 33.49 42.98
N GLN A 223 -29.29 34.53 42.20
CA GLN A 223 -28.93 34.61 40.79
C GLN A 223 -27.41 34.68 40.55
N LEU A 224 -26.67 35.36 41.44
CA LEU A 224 -25.21 35.42 41.41
C LEU A 224 -24.61 34.02 41.62
N SER A 225 -25.06 33.31 42.64
CA SER A 225 -24.66 31.92 42.92
C SER A 225 -24.95 30.98 41.75
N GLU A 226 -26.14 31.07 41.14
CA GLU A 226 -26.50 30.28 39.95
C GLU A 226 -25.63 30.61 38.73
N THR A 227 -25.30 31.89 38.53
CA THR A 227 -24.45 32.35 37.41
C THR A 227 -23.00 31.88 37.59
N GLN A 228 -22.46 31.97 38.81
CA GLN A 228 -21.13 31.50 39.16
C GLN A 228 -21.01 29.97 39.04
N ALA A 229 -22.04 29.22 39.42
CA ALA A 229 -22.11 27.78 39.20
C ALA A 229 -22.09 27.40 37.71
N LYS A 230 -22.86 28.11 36.87
CA LYS A 230 -22.87 27.94 35.41
C LYS A 230 -21.52 28.29 34.77
N LEU A 231 -20.84 29.33 35.26
CA LEU A 231 -19.50 29.70 34.79
C LEU A 231 -18.45 28.63 35.13
N SER A 232 -18.48 28.11 36.36
CA SER A 232 -17.61 26.99 36.77
C SER A 232 -17.80 25.75 35.89
N GLU A 233 -19.05 25.41 35.56
CA GLU A 233 -19.35 24.28 34.69
C GLU A 233 -18.94 24.51 33.22
N ALA A 234 -19.24 25.69 32.66
CA ALA A 234 -18.77 26.07 31.32
C ALA A 234 -17.24 26.02 31.21
N GLN A 235 -16.52 26.38 32.28
CA GLN A 235 -15.06 26.35 32.30
C GLN A 235 -14.48 24.92 32.37
N LYS A 236 -15.13 23.97 33.06
CA LYS A 236 -14.78 22.53 32.98
C LYS A 236 -15.01 21.96 31.59
N GLN A 237 -16.11 22.34 30.94
CA GLN A 237 -16.46 21.88 29.60
C GLN A 237 -15.46 22.43 28.57
N LEU A 238 -15.02 23.68 28.75
CA LEU A 238 -13.92 24.26 27.97
C LEU A 238 -12.62 23.45 28.11
N THR A 239 -12.18 23.13 29.33
CA THR A 239 -10.94 22.35 29.53
C THR A 239 -11.05 20.94 28.96
N ALA A 240 -12.17 20.24 29.17
CA ALA A 240 -12.37 18.88 28.64
C ALA A 240 -12.44 18.85 27.10
N ALA A 241 -13.00 19.89 26.47
CA ALA A 241 -12.99 20.02 25.01
C ALA A 241 -11.57 20.36 24.48
N GLN A 242 -10.79 21.16 25.23
CA GLN A 242 -9.40 21.49 24.89
C GLN A 242 -8.50 20.24 24.92
N GLU A 243 -8.65 19.39 25.94
CA GLU A 243 -7.92 18.12 26.07
C GLU A 243 -8.25 17.15 24.92
N LYS A 244 -9.55 16.96 24.63
CA LYS A 244 -10.01 16.19 23.47
C LYS A 244 -9.42 16.70 22.15
N LEU A 245 -9.40 18.03 21.96
CA LEU A 245 -8.83 18.64 20.77
C LEU A 245 -7.36 18.25 20.58
N THR A 246 -6.53 18.42 21.62
CA THR A 246 -5.10 18.08 21.55
C THR A 246 -4.86 16.59 21.30
N THR A 247 -5.73 15.72 21.83
CA THR A 247 -5.69 14.27 21.61
C THR A 247 -5.98 13.93 20.14
N LEU A 248 -7.05 14.50 19.58
CA LEU A 248 -7.46 14.25 18.19
C LEU A 248 -6.48 14.84 17.17
N GLU A 249 -5.88 15.99 17.46
CA GLU A 249 -4.83 16.58 16.61
C GLU A 249 -3.56 15.71 16.60
N ALA A 250 -3.22 15.06 17.73
CA ALA A 250 -2.14 14.08 17.79
C ALA A 250 -2.50 12.76 17.05
N GLU A 251 -3.72 12.24 17.22
CA GLU A 251 -4.21 11.08 16.45
C GLU A 251 -4.16 11.34 14.93
N LYS A 252 -4.62 12.51 14.48
CA LYS A 252 -4.56 12.92 13.07
C LYS A 252 -3.12 12.98 12.55
N ALA A 253 -2.18 13.51 13.32
CA ALA A 253 -0.77 13.55 12.95
C ALA A 253 -0.18 12.14 12.81
N ALA A 254 -0.52 11.21 13.72
CA ALA A 254 -0.08 9.83 13.66
C ALA A 254 -0.69 9.07 12.47
N LEU A 255 -1.98 9.29 12.16
CA LEU A 255 -2.62 8.72 10.97
C LEU A 255 -1.98 9.23 9.67
N GLN A 256 -1.65 10.52 9.58
CA GLN A 256 -0.96 11.08 8.42
C GLN A 256 0.42 10.41 8.21
N GLN A 257 1.23 10.25 9.27
CA GLN A 257 2.51 9.57 9.17
C GLN A 257 2.38 8.10 8.70
N GLN A 258 1.30 7.40 9.09
CA GLN A 258 1.03 6.04 8.58
C GLN A 258 0.66 6.05 7.09
N VAL A 259 -0.17 6.99 6.64
CA VAL A 259 -0.52 7.17 5.22
C VAL A 259 0.73 7.48 4.40
N ASP A 260 1.59 8.39 4.85
CA ASP A 260 2.84 8.76 4.17
C ASP A 260 3.80 7.55 4.07
N THR A 261 3.92 6.78 5.16
CA THR A 261 4.77 5.58 5.23
C THR A 261 4.30 4.48 4.28
N ILE A 262 2.99 4.17 4.28
CA ILE A 262 2.40 3.15 3.39
C ILE A 262 2.47 3.60 1.93
N SER A 263 2.25 4.89 1.64
CA SER A 263 2.39 5.47 0.30
C SER A 263 3.81 5.30 -0.24
N LYS A 264 4.82 5.54 0.61
CA LYS A 264 6.23 5.32 0.26
C LYS A 264 6.52 3.84 -0.03
N GLN A 265 6.10 2.93 0.86
CA GLN A 265 6.29 1.48 0.69
C GLN A 265 5.64 0.96 -0.61
N LEU A 266 4.45 1.46 -0.95
CA LEU A 266 3.75 1.13 -2.19
C LEU A 266 4.51 1.59 -3.45
N SER A 267 5.24 2.71 -3.39
CA SER A 267 6.10 3.16 -4.50
C SER A 267 7.37 2.29 -4.62
N GLU A 268 8.09 2.11 -3.51
CA GLU A 268 9.36 1.35 -3.50
C GLU A 268 9.15 -0.11 -3.94
N ALA A 269 8.07 -0.76 -3.50
CA ALA A 269 7.71 -2.11 -3.94
C ALA A 269 7.33 -2.19 -5.44
N ARG A 270 6.78 -1.12 -6.00
CA ARG A 270 6.44 -1.05 -7.43
C ARG A 270 7.70 -0.96 -8.29
N ASP A 271 8.58 -0.01 -7.97
CA ASP A 271 9.77 0.28 -8.77
C ASP A 271 10.73 -0.92 -8.84
N LEU A 272 10.86 -1.66 -7.72
CA LEU A 272 11.60 -2.92 -7.67
C LEU A 272 10.97 -3.99 -8.58
N SER A 273 9.65 -4.21 -8.48
CA SER A 273 8.98 -5.27 -9.24
C SER A 273 8.95 -5.03 -10.75
N GLU A 274 8.86 -3.77 -11.20
CA GLU A 274 8.94 -3.44 -12.63
C GLU A 274 10.37 -3.65 -13.16
N LYS A 275 11.40 -3.29 -12.39
CA LYS A 275 12.82 -3.45 -12.75
C LYS A 275 13.25 -4.93 -12.85
N GLU A 276 12.86 -5.77 -11.90
CA GLU A 276 13.21 -7.20 -11.89
C GLU A 276 12.61 -7.95 -13.08
N LYS A 277 11.35 -7.66 -13.42
CA LYS A 277 10.66 -8.28 -14.57
C LYS A 277 11.33 -7.95 -15.89
N ALA A 278 11.76 -6.69 -16.09
CA ALA A 278 12.48 -6.29 -17.29
C ALA A 278 13.79 -7.07 -17.46
N ALA A 279 14.61 -7.16 -16.39
CA ALA A 279 15.91 -7.84 -16.42
C ALA A 279 15.81 -9.35 -16.68
N LEU A 280 14.75 -10.01 -16.19
CA LEU A 280 14.50 -11.43 -16.45
C LEU A 280 14.00 -11.67 -17.89
N GLN A 281 13.11 -10.80 -18.39
CA GLN A 281 12.59 -10.89 -19.75
C GLN A 281 13.71 -10.73 -20.80
N GLU A 282 14.68 -9.86 -20.55
CA GLU A 282 15.86 -9.68 -21.40
C GLU A 282 16.73 -10.96 -21.45
N GLN A 283 17.05 -11.55 -20.28
CA GLN A 283 17.83 -12.79 -20.19
C GLN A 283 17.16 -13.97 -20.92
N ILE A 284 15.85 -14.12 -20.75
CA ILE A 284 15.05 -15.14 -21.44
C ILE A 284 15.08 -14.94 -22.96
N ASN A 285 15.01 -13.69 -23.44
CA ASN A 285 15.05 -13.40 -24.87
C ASN A 285 16.44 -13.66 -25.47
N LYS A 286 17.51 -13.30 -24.74
CA LYS A 286 18.90 -13.54 -25.15
C LYS A 286 19.21 -15.03 -25.35
N LEU A 287 18.86 -15.87 -24.37
CA LEU A 287 19.13 -17.32 -24.44
C LEU A 287 18.28 -18.02 -25.51
N LYS A 288 17.06 -17.57 -25.78
CA LYS A 288 16.26 -18.07 -26.92
C LYS A 288 16.98 -17.84 -28.26
N ALA A 289 17.52 -16.64 -28.47
CA ALA A 289 18.26 -16.31 -29.69
C ALA A 289 19.55 -17.14 -29.82
N GLU A 290 20.27 -17.36 -28.72
CA GLU A 290 21.48 -18.20 -28.67
C GLU A 290 21.18 -19.67 -29.00
N ILE A 291 20.10 -20.24 -28.46
CA ILE A 291 19.63 -21.60 -28.79
C ILE A 291 19.22 -21.71 -30.27
N GLU A 292 18.55 -20.71 -30.82
CA GLU A 292 18.17 -20.68 -32.24
C GLU A 292 19.43 -20.61 -33.14
N GLN A 293 20.41 -19.78 -32.80
CA GLN A 293 21.69 -19.69 -33.49
C GLN A 293 22.45 -21.02 -33.45
N LYS A 294 22.63 -21.61 -32.26
CA LYS A 294 23.32 -22.90 -32.08
C LYS A 294 22.60 -24.05 -32.79
N THR A 295 21.27 -24.00 -32.87
CA THR A 295 20.50 -24.99 -33.65
C THR A 295 20.78 -24.88 -35.15
N LYS A 296 20.81 -23.66 -35.71
CA LYS A 296 21.17 -23.41 -37.13
C LYS A 296 22.61 -23.82 -37.45
N GLU A 297 23.54 -23.56 -36.52
CA GLU A 297 24.95 -23.97 -36.62
C GLU A 297 25.09 -25.51 -36.67
N ILE A 298 24.41 -26.23 -35.78
CA ILE A 298 24.35 -27.70 -35.78
C ILE A 298 23.74 -28.25 -37.08
N GLU A 299 22.69 -27.61 -37.62
CA GLU A 299 22.11 -28.03 -38.90
C GLU A 299 23.06 -27.79 -40.08
N ALA A 300 23.78 -26.66 -40.12
CA ALA A 300 24.76 -26.36 -41.15
C ALA A 300 25.94 -27.36 -41.12
N LEU A 301 26.52 -27.62 -39.94
CA LEU A 301 27.60 -28.60 -39.76
C LEU A 301 27.16 -30.01 -40.16
N LYS A 302 25.95 -30.43 -39.76
CA LYS A 302 25.36 -31.71 -40.18
C LYS A 302 25.18 -31.80 -41.69
N GLN A 303 24.68 -30.73 -42.35
CA GLN A 303 24.56 -30.70 -43.81
C GLN A 303 25.93 -30.78 -44.50
N GLY A 304 26.96 -30.14 -43.93
CA GLY A 304 28.37 -30.26 -44.35
C GLY A 304 28.84 -31.71 -44.37
N MET A 305 28.82 -32.41 -43.23
CA MET A 305 29.17 -33.85 -43.17
C MET A 305 28.34 -34.69 -44.15
N GLN A 306 27.05 -34.39 -44.27
CA GLN A 306 26.13 -35.13 -45.12
C GLN A 306 26.29 -34.80 -46.63
N SER A 307 27.15 -33.85 -47.00
CA SER A 307 27.63 -33.67 -48.38
C SER A 307 28.79 -34.62 -48.69
N HIS A 308 29.71 -34.82 -47.74
CA HIS A 308 30.86 -35.72 -47.85
C HIS A 308 30.48 -37.21 -47.76
N GLN A 309 29.36 -37.57 -47.13
CA GLN A 309 28.84 -38.95 -47.06
C GLN A 309 28.06 -39.40 -48.33
N GLY A 310 28.01 -38.60 -49.40
CA GLY A 310 27.05 -38.77 -50.49
C GLY A 310 27.31 -39.92 -51.49
N GLN A 311 28.40 -40.69 -51.36
CA GLN A 311 28.96 -41.46 -52.49
C GLN A 311 28.63 -42.97 -52.52
N GLU A 312 28.05 -43.56 -51.46
CA GLU A 312 27.83 -45.01 -51.36
C GLU A 312 26.40 -45.44 -51.00
N LYS A 313 25.61 -45.87 -52.01
CA LYS A 313 24.64 -47.01 -52.04
C LYS A 313 23.48 -46.82 -53.03
N PRO A 314 23.47 -47.55 -54.17
CA PRO A 314 22.24 -47.92 -54.83
C PRO A 314 21.53 -49.04 -54.06
N LYS A 315 20.19 -49.05 -54.09
CA LYS A 315 19.38 -50.27 -53.89
C LYS A 315 19.01 -50.83 -55.26
N ASP A 316 18.76 -52.13 -55.35
CA ASP A 316 18.25 -52.77 -56.57
C ASP A 316 16.83 -52.32 -56.95
N PRO A 317 16.49 -52.25 -58.25
CA PRO A 317 15.13 -52.19 -58.73
C PRO A 317 14.55 -53.59 -58.97
N LYS A 318 13.26 -53.76 -58.67
CA LYS A 318 12.45 -54.83 -59.26
C LYS A 318 12.02 -54.42 -60.67
N ALA A 319 11.87 -55.38 -61.57
CA ALA A 319 11.39 -55.21 -62.94
C ALA A 319 10.57 -56.46 -63.36
N PRO A 320 9.78 -56.45 -64.46
CA PRO A 320 9.30 -55.30 -65.25
C PRO A 320 7.76 -55.25 -65.42
N GLU A 321 7.29 -54.19 -66.06
CA GLU A 321 5.96 -54.01 -66.71
C GLU A 321 5.94 -54.71 -68.11
N ALA A 322 4.86 -54.98 -68.86
CA ALA A 322 3.39 -54.81 -68.79
C ALA A 322 2.78 -55.87 -69.79
N PRO A 323 1.63 -55.74 -70.54
CA PRO A 323 0.50 -54.78 -70.50
C PRO A 323 -0.95 -55.33 -70.71
N LYS A 324 -1.97 -54.56 -70.30
CA LYS A 324 -3.13 -54.05 -71.10
C LYS A 324 -4.28 -53.53 -70.23
N ASP A 325 -4.99 -52.53 -70.76
CA ASP A 325 -6.06 -51.70 -70.17
C ASP A 325 -7.48 -52.33 -70.39
N PRO A 326 -8.65 -51.65 -70.18
CA PRO A 326 -8.93 -50.36 -69.51
C PRO A 326 -10.21 -50.31 -68.60
N LYS A 327 -10.27 -49.40 -67.59
CA LYS A 327 -11.52 -48.72 -67.18
C LYS A 327 -11.29 -47.46 -66.30
N VAL A 328 -12.35 -46.63 -66.23
CA VAL A 328 -12.59 -45.34 -65.53
C VAL A 328 -13.99 -45.50 -64.87
N PRO A 329 -14.40 -44.89 -63.73
CA PRO A 329 -14.03 -43.60 -63.11
C PRO A 329 -13.34 -43.76 -61.71
N GLU A 330 -13.52 -43.04 -60.59
CA GLU A 330 -14.52 -42.08 -60.07
C GLU A 330 -13.97 -41.14 -58.95
N ASP A 331 -14.85 -40.44 -58.22
CA ASP A 331 -14.64 -39.15 -57.54
C ASP A 331 -14.37 -39.18 -56.00
N PRO A 332 -14.04 -38.03 -55.34
CA PRO A 332 -13.49 -37.99 -53.97
C PRO A 332 -14.51 -37.66 -52.85
N LYS A 333 -14.15 -37.97 -51.58
CA LYS A 333 -14.81 -37.44 -50.37
C LYS A 333 -13.87 -37.16 -49.20
N THR A 334 -13.93 -35.93 -48.68
CA THR A 334 -13.85 -35.64 -47.22
C THR A 334 -15.24 -35.90 -46.61
N PRO A 335 -15.42 -36.19 -45.28
CA PRO A 335 -15.55 -35.09 -44.31
C PRO A 335 -15.21 -35.40 -42.80
N GLU A 336 -15.22 -34.34 -42.00
CA GLU A 336 -15.74 -34.17 -40.61
C GLU A 336 -15.39 -35.06 -39.38
N LYS A 337 -14.90 -34.35 -38.34
CA LYS A 337 -15.34 -34.26 -36.92
C LYS A 337 -16.01 -35.45 -36.17
N LYS A 338 -15.52 -35.67 -34.94
CA LYS A 338 -16.23 -35.57 -33.63
C LYS A 338 -15.16 -35.55 -32.50
N ASP A 339 -15.18 -34.63 -31.54
CA ASP A 339 -16.00 -34.54 -30.32
C ASP A 339 -15.86 -35.71 -29.34
N GLN A 340 -15.28 -35.46 -28.15
CA GLN A 340 -16.02 -35.53 -26.87
C GLN A 340 -15.23 -34.96 -25.67
N GLN A 341 -15.95 -34.74 -24.56
CA GLN A 341 -15.48 -34.13 -23.32
C GLN A 341 -15.02 -35.18 -22.30
N GLN A 342 -14.28 -34.77 -21.26
CA GLN A 342 -14.58 -35.20 -19.88
C GLN A 342 -13.97 -34.27 -18.81
N THR A 343 -14.61 -34.24 -17.64
CA THR A 343 -14.22 -33.49 -16.43
C THR A 343 -14.15 -34.48 -15.23
N PRO A 344 -14.00 -34.06 -13.95
CA PRO A 344 -12.68 -34.05 -13.31
C PRO A 344 -12.57 -35.00 -12.10
N GLU A 345 -11.36 -35.51 -11.83
CA GLU A 345 -11.07 -36.31 -10.63
C GLU A 345 -10.36 -35.53 -9.52
N LYS A 346 -10.48 -36.05 -8.29
CA LYS A 346 -10.18 -35.34 -7.03
C LYS A 346 -8.85 -35.76 -6.44
N ARG A 347 -8.13 -34.82 -5.81
CA ARG A 347 -7.24 -35.13 -4.67
C ARG A 347 -7.45 -34.13 -3.54
N SER A 348 -7.91 -34.63 -2.40
CA SER A 348 -8.03 -33.86 -1.16
C SER A 348 -6.79 -34.05 -0.30
N ILE A 349 -6.26 -32.95 0.23
CA ILE A 349 -5.37 -32.91 1.40
C ILE A 349 -5.91 -31.78 2.29
N PRO A 350 -6.11 -31.99 3.61
CA PRO A 350 -6.94 -31.11 4.42
C PRO A 350 -6.29 -29.74 4.68
N TRP A 351 -7.10 -28.69 4.57
CA TRP A 351 -6.76 -27.35 5.06
C TRP A 351 -7.18 -27.23 6.53
N THR A 352 -6.25 -26.83 7.40
CA THR A 352 -6.58 -26.35 8.75
C THR A 352 -7.24 -24.99 8.66
N ALA A 353 -8.56 -24.95 8.83
CA ALA A 353 -9.30 -23.69 8.85
C ALA A 353 -9.00 -22.90 10.13
N LEU A 354 -8.32 -21.75 9.99
CA LEU A 354 -8.32 -20.73 11.03
C LEU A 354 -9.73 -20.13 11.14
N THR A 355 -10.31 -20.19 12.34
CA THR A 355 -11.69 -19.81 12.60
C THR A 355 -11.92 -18.30 12.43
N PRO A 356 -12.93 -17.87 11.66
CA PRO A 356 -13.38 -16.48 11.69
C PRO A 356 -13.86 -16.10 13.10
N ALA A 357 -13.47 -14.91 13.57
CA ALA A 357 -14.04 -14.35 14.78
C ALA A 357 -15.53 -14.05 14.59
N LYS A 358 -16.35 -14.29 15.62
CA LYS A 358 -17.79 -14.00 15.58
C LYS A 358 -18.02 -12.49 15.57
N PRO A 359 -18.96 -11.96 14.76
CA PRO A 359 -19.43 -10.59 14.93
C PRO A 359 -20.11 -10.44 16.31
N ILE A 360 -19.93 -9.28 16.94
CA ILE A 360 -20.58 -8.95 18.21
C ILE A 360 -21.93 -8.31 17.90
N ASP A 361 -23.01 -8.95 18.34
CA ASP A 361 -24.38 -8.42 18.23
C ASP A 361 -24.66 -7.45 19.39
N THR A 362 -24.83 -6.16 19.07
CA THR A 362 -25.02 -5.09 20.05
C THR A 362 -26.50 -4.79 20.33
N THR A 363 -27.34 -5.80 20.56
CA THR A 363 -28.78 -5.61 20.82
C THR A 363 -29.36 -6.34 22.05
N LYS A 364 -28.91 -6.00 23.28
CA LYS A 364 -29.76 -6.05 24.50
C LYS A 364 -29.13 -5.42 25.75
N ALA A 365 -29.89 -4.52 26.39
CA ALA A 365 -29.88 -4.37 27.85
C ALA A 365 -30.90 -5.37 28.46
N PRO A 366 -30.74 -5.78 29.72
CA PRO A 366 -31.64 -5.17 30.73
C PRO A 366 -31.11 -5.05 32.18
N LYS A 367 -31.49 -3.95 32.83
CA LYS A 367 -32.04 -3.85 34.20
C LYS A 367 -31.29 -4.48 35.40
N SER A 368 -30.63 -3.58 36.16
CA SER A 368 -30.80 -3.37 37.62
C SER A 368 -30.92 -4.55 38.61
N SER A 369 -30.01 -4.59 39.58
CA SER A 369 -30.39 -4.69 41.01
C SER A 369 -29.26 -4.28 41.97
N ALA A 370 -29.64 -3.63 43.06
CA ALA A 370 -28.91 -3.49 44.33
C ALA A 370 -29.93 -3.88 45.43
N PRO A 371 -29.52 -4.29 46.66
CA PRO A 371 -29.08 -3.29 47.65
C PRO A 371 -28.11 -3.77 48.77
N SER A 372 -27.74 -2.80 49.62
CA SER A 372 -27.43 -2.93 51.06
C SER A 372 -26.07 -3.43 51.57
N SER A 373 -25.28 -2.47 52.06
CA SER A 373 -24.69 -2.37 53.42
C SER A 373 -24.39 -3.64 54.24
N GLN A 374 -23.12 -3.76 54.71
CA GLN A 374 -22.80 -3.44 56.11
C GLN A 374 -21.29 -3.23 56.42
N THR A 375 -21.07 -2.59 57.58
CA THR A 375 -19.87 -2.14 58.30
C THR A 375 -18.67 -3.09 58.39
N GLY A 376 -17.44 -2.54 58.35
CA GLY A 376 -16.21 -3.23 58.79
C GLY A 376 -15.02 -2.26 58.94
N VAL A 377 -14.24 -2.36 60.03
CA VAL A 377 -13.16 -1.40 60.38
C VAL A 377 -11.78 -2.08 60.37
N ALA A 378 -10.82 -1.52 59.63
CA ALA A 378 -9.38 -1.77 59.82
C ALA A 378 -8.50 -0.66 59.21
N THR A 379 -7.33 -0.41 59.79
CA THR A 379 -6.35 0.63 59.40
C THR A 379 -5.30 0.13 58.37
N PRO A 380 -4.58 1.04 57.67
CA PRO A 380 -3.92 0.71 56.41
C PRO A 380 -2.52 0.09 56.53
N LYS A 381 -2.09 -0.60 55.47
CA LYS A 381 -0.67 -0.92 55.21
C LYS A 381 -0.26 -0.55 53.78
N LYS A 382 0.94 0.02 53.65
CA LYS A 382 1.61 0.23 52.36
C LYS A 382 2.00 -1.12 51.76
N GLN A 383 1.75 -1.34 50.47
CA GLN A 383 2.62 -2.18 49.65
C GLN A 383 2.58 -1.75 48.18
N LEU A 384 3.75 -1.38 47.64
CA LEU A 384 3.97 -1.25 46.20
C LEU A 384 4.41 -2.61 45.66
N PRO A 385 3.87 -3.11 44.53
CA PRO A 385 4.59 -4.03 43.68
C PRO A 385 5.58 -3.22 42.82
N ALA A 386 6.87 -3.53 42.92
CA ALA A 386 7.89 -2.95 42.06
C ALA A 386 8.10 -3.82 40.81
N THR A 387 8.46 -3.17 39.71
CA THR A 387 9.30 -3.67 38.61
C THR A 387 9.16 -5.12 38.14
N GLY A 388 8.82 -5.28 36.86
CA GLY A 388 9.60 -6.17 36.00
C GLY A 388 8.79 -7.15 35.14
N ASP A 389 8.47 -6.72 33.92
CA ASP A 389 8.55 -7.61 32.77
C ASP A 389 9.08 -6.81 31.57
N THR A 390 10.05 -7.37 30.84
CA THR A 390 10.86 -6.63 29.85
C THR A 390 10.90 -7.37 28.51
N ALA A 391 10.11 -6.90 27.54
CA ALA A 391 10.11 -7.45 26.19
C ALA A 391 9.64 -6.44 25.11
N THR A 392 10.44 -5.40 24.85
CA THR A 392 10.32 -4.62 23.59
C THR A 392 11.71 -4.43 22.96
N PRO A 393 11.95 -4.85 21.70
CA PRO A 393 13.22 -4.64 21.03
C PRO A 393 13.34 -3.19 20.54
N SER A 394 14.34 -2.46 21.04
CA SER A 394 14.53 -1.05 20.73
C SER A 394 15.09 -0.80 19.33
N PHE A 395 14.41 0.02 18.53
CA PHE A 395 15.03 0.72 17.40
C PHE A 395 14.49 2.16 17.30
N PHE A 396 15.41 3.13 17.34
CA PHE A 396 15.22 4.56 17.06
C PHE A 396 14.20 5.34 17.91
N ILE A 397 14.59 5.67 19.16
CA ILE A 397 14.16 6.92 19.81
C ILE A 397 15.35 7.88 19.80
N ALA A 398 15.26 8.95 19.00
CA ALA A 398 16.21 10.06 19.01
C ALA A 398 15.63 11.21 19.84
N ALA A 399 16.37 11.67 20.86
CA ALA A 399 15.94 12.79 21.69
C ALA A 399 16.29 14.14 21.03
N ALA A 400 15.36 15.10 21.10
CA ALA A 400 15.61 16.50 20.78
C ALA A 400 15.05 17.38 21.91
N MET A 401 15.85 18.31 22.42
CA MET A 401 15.57 19.17 23.58
C MET A 401 15.85 20.63 23.23
N ALA A 402 14.93 21.53 23.62
CA ALA A 402 15.07 22.99 23.57
C ALA A 402 15.21 23.59 22.12
N VAL A 403 15.07 24.90 21.87
CA VAL A 403 15.02 26.08 22.76
C VAL A 403 13.83 26.98 22.37
N LEU A 404 13.14 27.56 23.36
CA LEU A 404 12.19 28.67 23.16
C LEU A 404 12.94 30.01 23.12
N ALA A 405 12.79 30.78 22.05
CA ALA A 405 13.41 32.11 21.90
C ALA A 405 12.33 33.21 21.83
N SER A 406 12.00 33.80 22.97
CA SER A 406 11.10 34.95 23.05
C SER A 406 11.78 36.23 22.58
N VAL A 407 11.36 36.76 21.42
CA VAL A 407 11.79 38.09 20.92
C VAL A 407 10.69 39.11 21.18
N GLY A 408 10.84 39.90 22.25
CA GLY A 408 9.92 41.01 22.56
C GLY A 408 10.20 42.23 21.68
N VAL A 409 9.20 42.68 20.91
CA VAL A 409 9.28 43.93 20.14
C VAL A 409 8.72 45.08 20.97
N GLN A 410 9.62 45.83 21.60
CA GLN A 410 9.32 47.08 22.30
C GLN A 410 9.64 48.29 21.40
N THR A 411 8.98 49.43 21.65
CA THR A 411 9.00 50.67 20.85
C THR A 411 8.17 50.58 19.55
N ARG A 412 7.59 51.66 19.02
CA ARG A 412 7.84 53.10 19.28
C ARG A 412 6.58 53.95 19.07
N SER A 413 6.12 54.66 20.09
CA SER A 413 4.96 55.57 19.99
C SER A 413 5.31 56.90 19.29
N PRO A 414 4.51 57.39 18.32
CA PRO A 414 4.61 58.76 17.82
C PRO A 414 4.13 59.79 18.86
N ARG A 415 4.83 60.91 18.98
CA ARG A 415 4.40 62.06 19.80
C ARG A 415 3.24 62.81 19.14
N ARG A 416 2.40 63.44 19.97
CA ARG A 416 1.53 64.55 19.56
C ARG A 416 2.36 65.64 18.85
N LYS A 417 1.74 66.31 17.89
CA LYS A 417 2.03 67.70 17.57
C LYS A 417 0.75 68.53 17.74
N LYS A 418 0.92 69.76 18.23
CA LYS A 418 0.06 70.91 17.88
C LYS A 418 0.36 71.23 16.40
N ASP A 419 -0.56 71.78 15.62
CA ASP A 419 -1.29 73.03 15.89
C ASP A 419 -2.80 72.96 15.64
#